data_AF-A0A348Y8N5-F1
#
_entry.id   AF-A0A348Y8N5-F1
#
_cell.length_a   1.000
_cell.length_b   1.000
_cell.length_c   1.000
_cell.angle_alpha   90.00
_cell.angle_beta   90.00
_cell.angle_gamma   90.00
#
_symmetry.space_group_name_H-M   'P 1'
#
loop_
_entity.id
_entity.type
_entity.pdbx_description
1 polymer ?
#
loop_
_entity_poly.entity_id
_entity_poly.type
_entity_poly.pdbx_seq_one_letter_code
_entity_poly.pdbx_strand_id
1 'polypeptide(L)'
;MSKIPFTPMLSKPAQQQGAVLIVVLLFLVLIIMVGVIAVRQSTTDLKLSTSDQINTLLLQSADNANQNIEQSVNGSSRNDIYKSMLSRSGPFGYFILDKKGQDNEYVFCFRPRSLFFNINQTTIRTPTGSNVLSSSTGYCDPSKPADYISSRNASMTQVNVSMTPPNASNEAFGSYTLGQDADKVSSLAYSFDVNSTAVLPAYGDTKVGGIAGVGATNCFAQTTKQTSSTDATATISGCMSTAGVPSTTVYQQVSIENKSKGTKCVDFGTGTGRSSDSLCTLVPQGTS
;
A
#
# COMPACT_ATOMS: atom_id res chain seq x y z
N MET A 1 -56.28 60.48 -76.72
CA MET A 1 -55.41 60.63 -75.54
C MET A 1 -55.00 59.24 -75.04
N SER A 2 -53.68 59.02 -75.00
CA SER A 2 -52.89 57.95 -74.34
C SER A 2 -53.28 56.47 -74.49
N LYS A 3 -52.50 55.74 -75.30
CA LYS A 3 -52.27 54.29 -75.17
C LYS A 3 -51.04 54.08 -74.28
N ILE A 4 -51.17 53.33 -73.20
CA ILE A 4 -50.05 52.91 -72.34
C ILE A 4 -49.65 51.48 -72.75
N PRO A 5 -48.37 51.18 -73.01
CA PRO A 5 -47.93 49.81 -73.27
C PRO A 5 -47.65 49.09 -71.94
N PHE A 6 -48.11 47.85 -71.82
CA PHE A 6 -47.78 46.93 -70.73
C PHE A 6 -46.52 46.16 -71.13
N THR A 7 -45.38 46.43 -70.50
CA THR A 7 -44.16 45.63 -70.61
C THR A 7 -44.16 44.55 -69.53
N PRO A 8 -44.02 43.26 -69.85
CA PRO A 8 -43.74 42.26 -68.85
C PRO A 8 -42.26 42.37 -68.44
N MET A 9 -42.02 42.65 -67.15
CA MET A 9 -40.69 42.48 -66.57
C MET A 9 -40.35 40.99 -66.54
N LEU A 10 -39.41 40.59 -67.40
CA LEU A 10 -38.80 39.28 -67.39
C LEU A 10 -37.93 39.15 -66.11
N SER A 11 -38.50 38.56 -65.06
CA SER A 11 -37.74 38.12 -63.88
C SER A 11 -36.76 37.04 -64.30
N LYS A 12 -35.46 37.32 -64.20
CA LYS A 12 -34.38 36.37 -64.44
C LYS A 12 -34.08 35.66 -63.11
N PRO A 13 -34.35 34.36 -62.93
CA PRO A 13 -33.89 33.66 -61.74
C PRO A 13 -32.36 33.56 -61.82
N ALA A 14 -31.66 34.22 -60.92
CA ALA A 14 -30.23 34.04 -60.75
C ALA A 14 -29.99 32.62 -60.22
N GLN A 15 -29.22 31.82 -60.96
CA GLN A 15 -28.71 30.52 -60.53
C GLN A 15 -27.87 30.68 -59.24
N GLN A 16 -28.49 30.43 -58.09
CA GLN A 16 -27.85 30.39 -56.76
C GLN A 16 -27.81 28.96 -56.18
N GLN A 17 -27.83 27.92 -57.01
CA GLN A 17 -27.87 26.53 -56.52
C GLN A 17 -26.50 25.97 -56.07
N GLY A 18 -25.38 26.63 -56.40
CA GLY A 18 -24.04 26.19 -55.98
C GLY A 18 -23.60 26.67 -54.59
N ALA A 19 -23.94 27.92 -54.22
CA ALA A 19 -23.49 28.52 -52.97
C ALA A 19 -24.16 27.91 -51.73
N VAL A 20 -25.44 27.52 -51.85
CA VAL A 20 -26.20 26.94 -50.73
C VAL A 20 -25.60 25.61 -50.28
N LEU A 21 -25.15 24.77 -51.22
CA LEU A 21 -24.62 23.44 -50.92
C LEU A 21 -23.28 23.53 -50.16
N ILE A 22 -22.43 24.50 -50.51
CA ILE A 22 -21.15 24.77 -49.83
C ILE A 22 -21.40 25.27 -48.40
N VAL A 23 -22.37 26.19 -48.22
CA VAL A 23 -22.71 26.73 -46.89
C VAL A 23 -23.23 25.63 -45.98
N VAL A 24 -24.15 24.78 -46.46
CA VAL A 24 -24.69 23.66 -45.68
C VAL A 24 -23.59 22.67 -45.30
N LEU A 25 -22.68 22.35 -46.22
CA LEU A 25 -21.57 21.45 -45.95
C LEU A 25 -20.64 22.01 -44.86
N LEU A 26 -20.34 23.30 -44.88
CA LEU A 26 -19.55 23.97 -43.84
C LEU A 26 -20.23 23.90 -42.47
N PHE A 27 -21.54 24.15 -42.40
CA PHE A 27 -22.29 24.01 -41.16
C PHE A 27 -22.29 22.58 -40.62
N LEU A 28 -22.45 21.58 -41.50
CA LEU A 28 -22.38 20.17 -41.10
C LEU A 28 -20.99 19.81 -40.54
N VAL A 29 -19.91 20.29 -41.16
CA VAL A 29 -18.54 20.07 -40.67
C VAL A 29 -18.31 20.69 -39.29
N LEU A 30 -18.82 21.91 -39.05
CA LEU A 30 -18.71 22.58 -37.75
C LEU A 30 -19.47 21.82 -36.65
N ILE A 31 -20.67 21.34 -36.95
CA ILE A 31 -21.47 20.54 -36.00
C ILE A 31 -20.75 19.21 -35.68
N ILE A 32 -20.17 18.54 -36.68
CA ILE A 32 -19.40 17.31 -36.48
C ILE A 32 -18.15 17.59 -35.62
N MET A 33 -17.42 18.68 -35.84
CA MET A 33 -16.26 19.04 -35.00
C MET A 33 -16.65 19.23 -33.53
N VAL A 34 -17.71 19.99 -33.26
CA VAL A 34 -18.19 20.22 -31.89
C VAL A 34 -18.68 18.89 -31.27
N GLY A 35 -19.38 18.05 -32.04
CA GLY A 35 -19.80 16.72 -31.62
C GLY A 35 -18.62 15.82 -31.24
N VAL A 36 -17.55 15.81 -32.04
CA VAL A 36 -16.33 15.01 -31.76
C VAL A 36 -15.63 15.50 -30.49
N ILE A 37 -15.56 16.81 -30.25
CA ILE A 37 -14.95 17.37 -29.03
C ILE A 37 -15.76 16.98 -27.79
N ALA A 38 -17.09 17.10 -27.84
CA ALA A 38 -17.98 16.72 -26.75
C ALA A 38 -17.88 15.22 -26.41
N VAL A 39 -17.85 14.35 -27.42
CA VAL A 39 -17.66 12.92 -27.23
C VAL A 39 -16.27 12.61 -26.64
N ARG A 40 -15.21 13.28 -27.13
CA ARG A 40 -13.85 13.11 -26.60
C ARG A 40 -13.75 13.53 -25.14
N GLN A 41 -14.32 14.67 -24.75
CA GLN A 41 -14.36 15.10 -23.35
C GLN A 41 -15.09 14.07 -22.48
N SER A 42 -16.27 13.61 -22.91
CA SER A 42 -17.05 12.61 -22.19
C SER A 42 -16.31 11.27 -21.99
N THR A 43 -15.61 10.79 -23.03
CA THR A 43 -14.77 9.57 -22.91
C THR A 43 -13.50 9.77 -22.07
N THR A 44 -12.99 11.00 -22.00
CA THR A 44 -11.81 11.35 -21.19
C THR A 44 -12.19 11.40 -19.71
N ASP A 45 -13.33 12.00 -19.38
CA ASP A 45 -13.86 12.09 -18.02
C ASP A 45 -14.19 10.70 -17.44
N LEU A 46 -14.71 9.77 -18.26
CA LEU A 46 -14.97 8.39 -17.83
C LEU A 46 -13.68 7.63 -17.50
N LYS A 47 -12.60 7.84 -18.27
CA LYS A 47 -11.30 7.21 -18.01
C LYS A 47 -10.63 7.81 -16.76
N LEU A 48 -10.71 9.13 -16.58
CA LEU A 48 -10.22 9.81 -15.37
C LEU A 48 -10.98 9.35 -14.12
N SER A 49 -12.32 9.33 -14.17
CA SER A 49 -13.14 8.88 -13.04
C SER A 49 -12.89 7.41 -12.66
N THR A 50 -12.67 6.53 -13.64
CA THR A 50 -12.38 5.11 -13.37
C THR A 50 -10.99 4.93 -12.75
N SER A 51 -10.00 5.71 -13.18
CA SER A 51 -8.65 5.69 -12.59
C SER A 51 -8.66 6.17 -11.14
N ASP A 52 -9.43 7.22 -10.83
CA ASP A 52 -9.54 7.76 -9.47
C ASP A 52 -10.25 6.79 -8.51
N GLN A 53 -11.30 6.12 -8.99
CA GLN A 53 -11.99 5.07 -8.23
C GLN A 53 -11.07 3.88 -7.92
N ILE A 54 -10.26 3.43 -8.90
CA ILE A 54 -9.28 2.36 -8.71
C ILE A 54 -8.22 2.78 -7.69
N ASN A 55 -7.64 3.97 -7.82
CA ASN A 55 -6.63 4.46 -6.90
C ASN A 55 -7.18 4.61 -5.48
N THR A 56 -8.43 5.07 -5.33
CA THR A 56 -9.08 5.20 -4.02
C THR A 56 -9.27 3.83 -3.37
N LEU A 57 -9.74 2.83 -4.12
CA LEU A 57 -9.89 1.46 -3.63
C LEU A 57 -8.54 0.86 -3.22
N LEU A 58 -7.52 1.00 -4.06
CA LEU A 58 -6.18 0.51 -3.78
C LEU A 58 -5.57 1.19 -2.54
N LEU A 59 -5.73 2.51 -2.42
CA LEU A 59 -5.29 3.27 -1.26
C LEU A 59 -5.97 2.79 0.02
N GLN A 60 -7.30 2.64 0.01
CA GLN A 60 -8.05 2.10 1.15
C GLN A 60 -7.61 0.67 1.51
N SER A 61 -7.34 -0.16 0.51
CA SER A 61 -6.88 -1.54 0.68
C SER A 61 -5.50 -1.61 1.34
N ALA A 62 -4.58 -0.73 0.94
CA ALA A 62 -3.24 -0.63 1.53
C ALA A 62 -3.29 -0.04 2.94
N ASP A 63 -4.07 1.01 3.14
CA ASP A 63 -4.25 1.67 4.43
C ASP A 63 -4.93 0.75 5.47
N ASN A 64 -5.88 -0.09 5.04
CA ASN A 64 -6.48 -1.09 5.92
C ASN A 64 -5.45 -2.07 6.49
N ALA A 65 -4.49 -2.53 5.68
CA ALA A 65 -3.42 -3.41 6.14
C ALA A 65 -2.54 -2.71 7.20
N ASN A 66 -2.16 -1.47 6.92
CA ASN A 66 -1.40 -0.61 7.81
C ASN A 66 -2.09 -0.39 9.17
N GLN A 67 -3.37 -0.02 9.16
CA GLN A 67 -4.15 0.15 10.40
C GLN A 67 -4.22 -1.14 11.23
N ASN A 68 -4.35 -2.30 10.60
CA ASN A 68 -4.36 -3.58 11.31
C ASN A 68 -2.99 -3.91 11.93
N ILE A 69 -1.89 -3.61 11.23
CA ILE A 69 -0.54 -3.75 11.76
C ILE A 69 -0.37 -2.84 12.98
N GLU A 70 -0.72 -1.56 12.87
CA GLU A 70 -0.63 -0.59 13.97
C GLU A 70 -1.41 -1.06 15.20
N GLN A 71 -2.67 -1.46 15.03
CA GLN A 71 -3.50 -1.97 16.13
C GLN A 71 -2.91 -3.24 16.76
N SER A 72 -2.25 -4.09 15.98
CA SER A 72 -1.66 -5.33 16.49
C SER A 72 -0.41 -5.11 17.32
N VAL A 73 0.39 -4.08 17.01
CA VAL A 73 1.61 -3.74 17.77
C VAL A 73 1.34 -2.81 18.94
N ASN A 74 0.29 -1.98 18.86
CA ASN A 74 -0.17 -1.12 19.96
C ASN A 74 -1.14 -1.83 20.93
N GLY A 75 -1.59 -3.03 20.58
CA GLY A 75 -2.52 -3.83 21.38
C GLY A 75 -1.90 -4.43 22.64
N SER A 76 -2.73 -5.17 23.41
CA SER A 76 -2.26 -5.86 24.62
C SER A 76 -1.20 -6.92 24.29
N SER A 77 -0.15 -7.01 25.11
CA SER A 77 0.89 -8.05 25.00
C SER A 77 0.39 -9.48 25.16
N ARG A 78 -0.86 -9.66 25.62
CA ARG A 78 -1.52 -10.96 25.72
C ARG A 78 -2.14 -11.43 24.41
N ASN A 79 -2.32 -10.55 23.42
CA ASN A 79 -2.86 -10.89 22.10
C ASN A 79 -1.87 -11.76 21.31
N ASP A 80 -2.35 -12.82 20.69
CA ASP A 80 -1.51 -13.76 19.94
C ASP A 80 -0.93 -13.15 18.67
N ILE A 81 -1.62 -12.19 18.04
CA ILE A 81 -1.10 -11.45 16.88
C ILE A 81 0.06 -10.55 17.33
N TYR A 82 -0.09 -9.84 18.46
CA TYR A 82 1.01 -9.06 19.05
C TYR A 82 2.25 -9.92 19.27
N LYS A 83 2.08 -11.08 19.92
CA LYS A 83 3.17 -12.02 20.17
C LYS A 83 3.79 -12.52 18.86
N SER A 84 2.96 -12.83 17.86
CA SER A 84 3.44 -13.35 16.58
C SER A 84 4.23 -12.29 15.80
N MET A 85 3.77 -11.04 15.79
CA MET A 85 4.43 -9.90 15.14
C MET A 85 5.82 -9.60 15.71
N LEU A 86 5.96 -9.68 17.05
CA LEU A 86 7.20 -9.40 17.78
C LEU A 86 8.05 -10.65 18.07
N SER A 87 7.56 -11.85 17.75
CA SER A 87 8.33 -13.08 17.92
C SER A 87 9.56 -13.10 17.01
N ARG A 88 10.54 -13.96 17.30
CA ARG A 88 11.78 -14.08 16.51
C ARG A 88 11.55 -14.40 15.02
N SER A 89 10.45 -15.06 14.70
CA SER A 89 10.04 -15.37 13.32
C SER A 89 8.99 -14.40 12.78
N GLY A 90 8.61 -13.37 13.54
CA GLY A 90 7.68 -12.32 13.13
C GLY A 90 8.38 -11.17 12.39
N PRO A 91 7.62 -10.32 11.69
CA PRO A 91 8.13 -9.23 10.86
C PRO A 91 9.03 -8.25 11.61
N PHE A 92 8.77 -7.97 12.88
CA PHE A 92 9.59 -7.04 13.66
C PHE A 92 10.66 -7.76 14.47
N GLY A 93 10.27 -8.84 15.16
CA GLY A 93 11.21 -9.59 16.00
C GLY A 93 12.35 -10.25 15.22
N TYR A 94 12.14 -10.58 13.94
CA TYR A 94 13.21 -11.04 13.04
C TYR A 94 14.37 -10.03 12.99
N PHE A 95 14.09 -8.78 12.67
CA PHE A 95 15.12 -7.74 12.54
C PHE A 95 15.70 -7.29 13.90
N ILE A 96 14.88 -7.27 14.95
CA ILE A 96 15.33 -6.90 16.31
C ILE A 96 16.34 -7.92 16.85
N LEU A 97 16.13 -9.21 16.55
CA LEU A 97 16.90 -10.31 17.13
C LEU A 97 17.99 -10.87 16.21
N ASP A 98 17.89 -10.68 14.88
CA ASP A 98 18.87 -11.16 13.90
C ASP A 98 19.57 -9.99 13.17
N LYS A 99 20.79 -9.67 13.63
CA LYS A 99 21.63 -8.63 13.03
C LYS A 99 22.07 -8.93 11.60
N LYS A 100 22.05 -10.19 11.14
CA LYS A 100 22.44 -10.55 9.76
C LYS A 100 21.29 -10.32 8.77
N GLY A 101 20.07 -10.13 9.27
CA GLY A 101 18.88 -9.95 8.45
C GLY A 101 18.55 -8.51 8.11
N GLN A 102 19.35 -7.52 8.50
CA GLN A 102 18.98 -6.09 8.44
C GLN A 102 18.64 -5.59 7.02
N ASP A 103 19.31 -6.13 6.00
CA ASP A 103 19.06 -5.75 4.62
C ASP A 103 17.89 -6.51 3.96
N ASN A 104 17.39 -7.56 4.60
CA ASN A 104 16.30 -8.38 4.07
C ASN A 104 14.96 -7.62 4.08
N GLU A 105 14.00 -8.17 3.36
CA GLU A 105 12.58 -7.77 3.42
C GLU A 105 11.76 -8.94 3.95
N TYR A 106 10.98 -8.68 4.99
CA TYR A 106 10.00 -9.62 5.51
C TYR A 106 8.68 -9.39 4.79
N VAL A 107 8.12 -10.44 4.20
CA VAL A 107 6.97 -10.34 3.28
C VAL A 107 5.83 -11.23 3.76
N PHE A 108 4.62 -10.68 3.77
CA PHE A 108 3.40 -11.46 3.96
C PHE A 108 2.22 -10.86 3.18
N CYS A 109 1.29 -11.72 2.79
CA CYS A 109 0.03 -11.29 2.19
C CYS A 109 -1.00 -11.01 3.29
N PHE A 110 -1.65 -9.85 3.22
CA PHE A 110 -2.64 -9.43 4.20
C PHE A 110 -3.99 -10.11 3.94
N ARG A 111 -4.46 -10.92 4.91
CA ARG A 111 -5.66 -11.79 4.77
C ARG A 111 -6.74 -11.49 5.81
N PRO A 112 -7.48 -10.37 5.71
CA PRO A 112 -8.35 -9.90 6.80
C PRO A 112 -9.59 -10.77 7.05
N ARG A 113 -9.93 -11.71 6.15
CA ARG A 113 -11.04 -12.65 6.34
C ARG A 113 -10.71 -13.79 7.31
N SER A 114 -9.44 -14.01 7.59
CA SER A 114 -8.95 -15.01 8.54
C SER A 114 -8.16 -14.29 9.65
N LEU A 115 -7.03 -14.86 10.08
CA LEU A 115 -5.99 -14.09 10.73
C LEU A 115 -5.30 -13.24 9.67
N PHE A 116 -5.34 -11.92 9.83
CA PHE A 116 -4.74 -11.00 8.86
C PHE A 116 -3.23 -11.21 8.71
N PHE A 117 -2.59 -11.75 9.75
CA PHE A 117 -1.19 -12.16 9.78
C PHE A 117 -1.08 -13.60 10.28
N ASN A 118 -0.31 -14.42 9.57
CA ASN A 118 0.01 -15.79 9.96
C ASN A 118 1.50 -16.02 9.77
N ILE A 119 2.20 -16.31 10.86
CA ILE A 119 3.66 -16.49 10.88
C ILE A 119 4.14 -17.66 10.00
N ASN A 120 3.26 -18.63 9.73
CA ASN A 120 3.56 -19.78 8.88
C ASN A 120 3.34 -19.49 7.39
N GLN A 121 2.81 -18.31 7.04
CA GLN A 121 2.53 -17.90 5.68
C GLN A 121 3.26 -16.59 5.37
N THR A 122 4.56 -16.60 5.61
CA THR A 122 5.47 -15.46 5.40
C THR A 122 6.68 -15.90 4.58
N THR A 123 7.41 -14.94 4.02
CA THR A 123 8.64 -15.15 3.28
C THR A 123 9.65 -14.09 3.72
N ILE A 124 10.93 -14.44 3.81
CA ILE A 124 12.01 -13.47 3.98
C ILE A 124 12.82 -13.45 2.70
N ARG A 125 12.88 -12.29 2.05
CA ARG A 125 13.59 -12.06 0.79
C ARG A 125 14.93 -11.38 1.08
N THR A 126 16.02 -11.95 0.55
CA THR A 126 17.34 -11.31 0.60
C THR A 126 17.46 -10.19 -0.44
N PRO A 127 18.43 -9.28 -0.31
CA PRO A 127 18.73 -8.30 -1.35
C PRO A 127 19.00 -8.93 -2.72
N THR A 128 19.56 -10.14 -2.75
CA THR A 128 19.83 -10.93 -3.97
C THR A 128 18.57 -11.57 -4.58
N GLY A 129 17.39 -11.39 -3.96
CA GLY A 129 16.13 -11.97 -4.43
C GLY A 129 15.92 -13.44 -4.06
N SER A 130 16.81 -14.03 -3.26
CA SER A 130 16.65 -15.39 -2.75
C SER A 130 15.73 -15.40 -1.53
N ASN A 131 14.95 -16.47 -1.33
CA ASN A 131 14.10 -16.62 -0.15
C ASN A 131 14.85 -17.40 0.95
N VAL A 132 14.97 -16.83 2.15
CA VAL A 132 15.59 -17.49 3.31
C VAL A 132 14.61 -18.47 3.98
N LEU A 133 13.31 -18.15 4.00
CA LEU A 133 12.24 -19.08 4.31
C LEU A 133 11.58 -19.55 3.01
N SER A 134 11.73 -20.84 2.70
CA SER A 134 11.63 -21.39 1.35
C SER A 134 10.22 -21.69 0.84
N SER A 135 9.16 -21.48 1.62
CA SER A 135 7.81 -21.86 1.17
C SER A 135 7.20 -20.90 0.15
N SER A 136 7.74 -19.69 -0.04
CA SER A 136 7.15 -18.64 -0.90
C SER A 136 5.67 -18.32 -0.60
N THR A 137 5.14 -18.82 0.51
CA THR A 137 3.74 -18.69 0.95
C THR A 137 3.43 -17.31 1.53
N GLY A 138 4.46 -16.49 1.73
CA GLY A 138 4.32 -15.10 2.14
C GLY A 138 3.85 -14.15 1.05
N TYR A 139 4.13 -14.45 -0.22
CA TYR A 139 3.68 -13.59 -1.31
C TYR A 139 2.16 -13.73 -1.52
N CYS A 140 1.51 -12.67 -1.97
CA CYS A 140 0.13 -12.77 -2.42
C CYS A 140 0.05 -13.59 -3.72
N ASP A 141 -0.96 -14.45 -3.81
CA ASP A 141 -1.17 -15.35 -4.92
C ASP A 141 -2.58 -15.20 -5.50
N PRO A 142 -2.75 -14.52 -6.65
CA PRO A 142 -4.00 -14.42 -7.40
C PRO A 142 -4.77 -15.73 -7.63
N SER A 143 -4.09 -16.88 -7.64
CA SER A 143 -4.74 -18.19 -7.77
C SER A 143 -5.42 -18.66 -6.47
N LYS A 144 -5.12 -18.02 -5.33
CA LYS A 144 -5.66 -18.36 -4.01
C LYS A 144 -6.77 -17.40 -3.63
N PRO A 145 -8.03 -17.85 -3.61
CA PRO A 145 -9.15 -17.01 -3.21
C PRO A 145 -9.02 -16.44 -1.79
N ALA A 146 -8.19 -17.03 -0.91
CA ALA A 146 -7.94 -16.59 0.46
C ALA A 146 -7.02 -15.36 0.57
N ASP A 147 -6.21 -15.08 -0.46
CA ASP A 147 -5.24 -13.97 -0.47
C ASP A 147 -5.90 -12.62 -0.82
N TYR A 148 -7.15 -12.65 -1.26
CA TYR A 148 -7.94 -11.44 -1.50
C TYR A 148 -8.43 -10.81 -0.19
N ILE A 149 -8.59 -9.49 -0.22
CA ILE A 149 -9.10 -8.70 0.92
C ILE A 149 -10.56 -9.07 1.24
N SER A 150 -11.33 -9.46 0.23
CA SER A 150 -12.75 -9.83 0.39
C SER A 150 -13.13 -11.01 -0.49
N SER A 151 -14.32 -11.58 -0.25
CA SER A 151 -14.90 -12.64 -1.09
C SER A 151 -15.23 -12.20 -2.52
N ARG A 152 -15.21 -10.89 -2.80
CA ARG A 152 -15.39 -10.35 -4.15
C ARG A 152 -14.15 -10.59 -5.03
N ASN A 153 -13.04 -11.03 -4.46
CA ASN A 153 -11.77 -11.32 -5.15
C ASN A 153 -11.31 -10.19 -6.08
N ALA A 154 -11.48 -8.93 -5.64
CA ALA A 154 -11.16 -7.76 -6.43
C ALA A 154 -9.71 -7.29 -6.22
N SER A 155 -9.29 -7.14 -4.96
CA SER A 155 -7.97 -6.61 -4.59
C SER A 155 -7.23 -7.52 -3.62
N MET A 156 -5.90 -7.40 -3.66
CA MET A 156 -4.95 -8.00 -2.72
C MET A 156 -4.05 -6.91 -2.14
N THR A 157 -3.55 -7.10 -0.93
CA THR A 157 -2.53 -6.22 -0.34
C THR A 157 -1.35 -7.07 0.15
N GLN A 158 -0.16 -6.82 -0.38
CA GLN A 158 1.08 -7.40 0.14
C GLN A 158 1.78 -6.40 1.05
N VAL A 159 2.32 -6.89 2.16
CA VAL A 159 3.08 -6.09 3.11
C VAL A 159 4.55 -6.53 3.06
N ASN A 160 5.43 -5.57 2.85
CA ASN A 160 6.87 -5.72 2.96
C ASN A 160 7.36 -4.88 4.14
N VAL A 161 8.04 -5.51 5.10
CA VAL A 161 8.65 -4.85 6.26
C VAL A 161 10.17 -4.93 6.13
N SER A 162 10.85 -3.81 6.34
CA SER A 162 12.30 -3.76 6.42
C SER A 162 12.78 -2.81 7.51
N MET A 163 13.99 -3.03 8.01
CA MET A 163 14.59 -2.08 8.94
C MET A 163 14.92 -0.76 8.21
N THR A 164 14.51 0.37 8.81
CA THR A 164 14.88 1.69 8.29
C THR A 164 16.40 1.87 8.47
N PRO A 165 17.16 2.21 7.41
CA PRO A 165 18.59 2.44 7.54
C PRO A 165 18.87 3.67 8.42
N PRO A 166 19.92 3.63 9.27
CA PRO A 166 20.30 4.79 10.07
C PRO A 166 20.75 5.95 9.17
N ASN A 167 20.29 7.16 9.47
CA ASN A 167 20.68 8.38 8.79
C ASN A 167 21.68 9.15 9.67
N ALA A 168 22.72 9.75 9.06
CA ALA A 168 23.72 10.56 9.76
C ALA A 168 23.14 11.80 10.46
N SER A 169 21.93 12.22 10.09
CA SER A 169 21.18 13.29 10.75
C SER A 169 20.32 12.83 11.94
N ASN A 170 20.28 11.52 12.23
CA ASN A 170 19.52 11.02 13.37
C ASN A 170 20.12 11.54 14.68
N GLU A 171 19.27 11.86 15.65
CA GLU A 171 19.71 12.31 16.97
C GLU A 171 20.60 11.26 17.64
N ALA A 172 21.69 11.72 18.27
CA ALA A 172 22.54 10.86 19.06
C ALA A 172 21.71 10.20 20.18
N PHE A 173 21.81 8.88 20.29
CA PHE A 173 21.01 8.06 21.21
C PHE A 173 19.49 8.05 20.96
N GLY A 174 18.99 8.61 19.83
CA GLY A 174 17.56 8.56 19.48
C GLY A 174 17.02 7.14 19.29
N SER A 175 17.91 6.17 19.07
CA SER A 175 17.58 4.74 19.02
C SER A 175 17.63 4.04 20.39
N TYR A 176 17.60 4.78 21.51
CA TYR A 176 17.56 4.22 22.86
C TYR A 176 16.30 4.67 23.62
N THR A 177 15.71 3.75 24.39
CA THR A 177 14.62 4.06 25.29
C THR A 177 15.14 4.63 26.60
N LEU A 178 14.53 5.72 27.08
CA LEU A 178 14.89 6.34 28.35
C LEU A 178 14.65 5.39 29.54
N GLY A 179 15.57 5.40 30.51
CA GLY A 179 15.42 4.69 31.79
C GLY A 179 15.73 3.19 31.75
N GLN A 180 16.39 2.70 30.71
CA GLN A 180 16.84 1.30 30.58
C GLN A 180 18.36 1.23 30.37
N ASP A 181 18.99 0.14 30.81
CA ASP A 181 20.44 -0.08 30.66
C ASP A 181 20.82 -0.24 29.18
N ALA A 182 21.74 0.57 28.66
CA ALA A 182 22.08 0.61 27.22
C ALA A 182 22.52 -0.74 26.62
N ASP A 183 22.98 -1.69 27.44
CA ASP A 183 23.48 -2.98 27.00
C ASP A 183 22.37 -4.02 26.69
N LYS A 184 21.09 -3.68 26.91
CA LYS A 184 19.96 -4.59 26.66
C LYS A 184 19.22 -4.26 25.38
N VAL A 185 18.77 -5.29 24.67
CA VAL A 185 17.90 -5.15 23.48
C VAL A 185 16.59 -4.43 23.82
N SER A 186 16.09 -4.58 25.06
CA SER A 186 14.93 -3.83 25.56
C SER A 186 15.14 -2.32 25.64
N SER A 187 16.38 -1.88 25.55
CA SER A 187 16.76 -0.47 25.66
C SER A 187 16.91 0.21 24.30
N LEU A 188 16.69 -0.54 23.20
CA LEU A 188 16.82 -0.07 21.84
C LEU A 188 15.44 0.23 21.23
N ALA A 189 15.37 1.34 20.51
CA ALA A 189 14.27 1.73 19.65
C ALA A 189 14.63 1.39 18.20
N TYR A 190 13.72 0.71 17.50
CA TYR A 190 13.93 0.29 16.12
C TYR A 190 12.90 0.96 15.22
N SER A 191 13.37 1.53 14.11
CA SER A 191 12.51 2.04 13.05
C SER A 191 12.41 1.04 11.91
N PHE A 192 11.19 0.85 11.42
CA PHE A 192 10.87 -0.04 10.32
C PHE A 192 10.14 0.72 9.22
N ASP A 193 10.48 0.41 7.99
CA ASP A 193 9.76 0.83 6.81
C ASP A 193 8.77 -0.28 6.45
N VAL A 194 7.48 0.06 6.45
CA VAL A 194 6.36 -0.80 6.11
C VAL A 194 5.76 -0.32 4.80
N ASN A 195 5.88 -1.15 3.75
CA ASN A 195 5.32 -0.90 2.44
C ASN A 195 4.13 -1.83 2.22
N SER A 196 2.93 -1.26 2.13
CA SER A 196 1.70 -1.97 1.82
C SER A 196 1.32 -1.73 0.36
N THR A 197 1.54 -2.73 -0.49
CA THR A 197 1.24 -2.68 -1.93
C THR A 197 -0.11 -3.34 -2.20
N ALA A 198 -1.12 -2.53 -2.49
CA ALA A 198 -2.42 -2.99 -2.97
C ALA A 198 -2.40 -3.18 -4.49
N VAL A 199 -3.08 -4.22 -4.98
CA VAL A 199 -3.07 -4.64 -6.39
C VAL A 199 -4.47 -5.08 -6.83
N LEU A 200 -4.85 -4.75 -8.06
CA LEU A 200 -6.01 -5.33 -8.75
C LEU A 200 -5.54 -6.41 -9.75
N PRO A 201 -5.36 -7.67 -9.32
CA PRO A 201 -4.76 -8.70 -10.17
C PRO A 201 -5.59 -9.05 -11.41
N ALA A 202 -6.88 -8.71 -11.44
CA ALA A 202 -7.76 -8.95 -12.60
C ALA A 202 -7.34 -8.20 -13.87
N TYR A 203 -6.51 -7.16 -13.75
CA TYR A 203 -5.97 -6.40 -14.89
C TYR A 203 -4.67 -7.01 -15.44
N GLY A 204 -4.13 -8.03 -14.78
CA GLY A 204 -2.93 -8.73 -15.20
C GLY A 204 -3.21 -10.15 -15.65
N ASP A 205 -2.31 -10.67 -16.49
CA ASP A 205 -2.31 -12.08 -16.86
C ASP A 205 -1.87 -12.96 -15.67
N THR A 206 -1.90 -14.29 -15.84
CA THR A 206 -1.39 -15.29 -14.87
C THR A 206 0.06 -15.06 -14.41
N LYS A 207 0.80 -14.17 -15.08
CA LYS A 207 2.20 -13.79 -14.82
C LYS A 207 2.39 -12.96 -13.55
N VAL A 208 1.34 -12.33 -13.03
CA VAL A 208 1.41 -11.50 -11.81
C VAL A 208 1.48 -12.35 -10.54
N GLY A 209 1.08 -13.62 -10.62
CA GLY A 209 0.86 -14.50 -9.46
C GLY A 209 1.49 -15.89 -9.50
N GLY A 210 2.15 -16.27 -10.59
CA GLY A 210 2.68 -17.62 -10.77
C GLY A 210 4.01 -17.85 -10.05
N ILE A 211 4.18 -19.04 -9.47
CA ILE A 211 5.51 -19.57 -9.13
C ILE A 211 6.31 -19.66 -10.44
N ALA A 212 7.55 -19.18 -10.40
CA ALA A 212 8.44 -18.93 -11.52
C ALA A 212 8.46 -20.04 -12.59
N GLY A 213 8.23 -19.63 -13.84
CA GLY A 213 8.53 -20.38 -15.06
C GLY A 213 8.98 -19.38 -16.13
N VAL A 214 10.24 -19.52 -16.55
CA VAL A 214 10.99 -18.78 -17.58
C VAL A 214 10.19 -17.76 -18.40
N GLY A 215 10.37 -16.45 -18.11
CA GLY A 215 9.80 -15.33 -18.87
C GLY A 215 8.59 -14.61 -18.24
N ALA A 216 8.10 -15.07 -17.08
CA ALA A 216 7.07 -14.40 -16.28
C ALA A 216 7.62 -14.04 -14.88
N THR A 217 7.99 -12.77 -14.69
CA THR A 217 8.47 -12.26 -13.39
C THR A 217 7.29 -12.17 -12.41
N ASN A 218 7.31 -12.97 -11.34
CA ASN A 218 6.35 -12.80 -10.23
C ASN A 218 6.57 -11.42 -9.60
N CYS A 219 5.66 -10.48 -9.87
CA CYS A 219 5.77 -9.11 -9.39
C CYS A 219 5.67 -9.02 -7.87
N PHE A 220 4.91 -9.90 -7.22
CA PHE A 220 4.85 -9.96 -5.75
C PHE A 220 6.17 -10.39 -5.12
N ALA A 221 7.04 -11.11 -5.83
CA ALA A 221 8.37 -11.50 -5.36
C ALA A 221 9.43 -10.40 -5.51
N GLN A 222 9.08 -9.27 -6.13
CA GLN A 222 9.99 -8.13 -6.29
C GLN A 222 10.12 -7.32 -5.00
N THR A 223 11.19 -6.54 -4.92
CA THR A 223 11.47 -5.69 -3.76
C THR A 223 10.54 -4.47 -3.71
N THR A 224 10.31 -3.95 -2.52
CA THR A 224 9.77 -2.59 -2.34
C THR A 224 10.86 -1.54 -2.19
N LYS A 225 12.10 -1.96 -1.88
CA LYS A 225 13.25 -1.07 -1.75
C LYS A 225 13.74 -0.61 -3.13
N GLN A 226 13.80 0.69 -3.34
CA GLN A 226 14.42 1.25 -4.52
C GLN A 226 15.93 1.39 -4.26
N THR A 227 16.71 0.36 -4.59
CA THR A 227 18.17 0.46 -4.59
C THR A 227 18.60 1.34 -5.77
N SER A 228 19.41 2.36 -5.49
CA SER A 228 19.89 3.41 -6.40
C SER A 228 19.82 3.08 -7.91
N SER A 229 18.90 3.76 -8.59
CA SER A 229 18.86 4.07 -10.03
C SER A 229 19.41 3.01 -11.00
N THR A 230 18.52 2.18 -11.57
CA THR A 230 18.41 1.99 -13.04
C THR A 230 17.21 1.12 -13.46
N ASP A 231 16.69 0.23 -12.61
CA ASP A 231 15.54 -0.62 -12.96
C ASP A 231 14.37 -0.39 -12.01
N ALA A 232 13.54 0.62 -12.29
CA ALA A 232 12.25 0.79 -11.61
C ALA A 232 11.39 -0.49 -11.74
N THR A 233 11.57 -1.23 -12.84
CA THR A 233 11.02 -2.55 -13.15
C THR A 233 11.38 -3.64 -12.13
N ALA A 234 12.48 -3.50 -11.38
CA ALA A 234 12.90 -4.44 -10.35
C ALA A 234 12.12 -4.31 -9.03
N THR A 235 11.31 -3.24 -8.89
CA THR A 235 10.41 -3.09 -7.75
C THR A 235 9.05 -3.73 -8.02
N ILE A 236 8.30 -4.07 -6.95
CA ILE A 236 6.91 -4.53 -7.09
C ILE A 236 6.07 -3.55 -7.91
N SER A 237 6.13 -2.26 -7.60
CA SER A 237 5.37 -1.21 -8.30
C SER A 237 5.76 -1.10 -9.77
N GLY A 238 7.04 -1.16 -10.11
CA GLY A 238 7.47 -1.06 -11.51
C GLY A 238 7.22 -2.34 -12.30
N CYS A 239 7.27 -3.51 -11.67
CA CYS A 239 6.84 -4.76 -12.29
C CYS A 239 5.35 -4.73 -12.61
N MET A 240 4.51 -4.30 -11.66
CA MET A 240 3.06 -4.15 -11.85
C MET A 240 2.73 -3.15 -12.95
N SER A 241 3.40 -1.99 -12.96
CA SER A 241 3.26 -0.97 -14.00
C SER A 241 3.61 -1.53 -15.39
N THR A 242 4.72 -2.27 -15.50
CA THR A 242 5.14 -2.92 -16.75
C THR A 242 4.15 -3.98 -17.22
N ALA A 243 3.52 -4.68 -16.28
CA ALA A 243 2.50 -5.68 -16.55
C ALA A 243 1.10 -5.08 -16.84
N GLY A 244 0.93 -3.75 -16.78
CA GLY A 244 -0.36 -3.09 -16.98
C GLY A 244 -1.35 -3.30 -15.82
N VAL A 245 -0.85 -3.66 -14.64
CA VAL A 245 -1.65 -3.98 -13.46
C VAL A 245 -1.73 -2.76 -12.56
N PRO A 246 -2.94 -2.26 -12.24
CA PRO A 246 -3.10 -1.19 -11.27
C PRO A 246 -2.63 -1.64 -9.89
N SER A 247 -1.70 -0.87 -9.33
CA SER A 247 -1.17 -1.08 -7.99
C SER A 247 -0.85 0.24 -7.31
N THR A 248 -0.98 0.28 -5.98
CA THR A 248 -0.63 1.43 -5.16
C THR A 248 0.13 0.95 -3.94
N THR A 249 1.29 1.54 -3.68
CA THR A 249 2.09 1.24 -2.48
C THR A 249 2.00 2.39 -1.50
N VAL A 250 1.56 2.11 -0.28
CA VAL A 250 1.56 3.06 0.84
C VAL A 250 2.77 2.75 1.71
N TYR A 251 3.64 3.75 1.85
CA TYR A 251 4.80 3.70 2.75
C TYR A 251 4.42 4.26 4.13
N GLN A 252 4.81 3.55 5.17
CA GLN A 252 4.73 4.02 6.55
C GLN A 252 6.03 3.68 7.28
N GLN A 253 6.46 4.60 8.15
CA GLN A 253 7.55 4.33 9.07
C GLN A 253 6.98 4.05 10.46
N VAL A 254 7.42 2.95 11.07
CA VAL A 254 6.97 2.50 12.40
C VAL A 254 8.15 2.47 13.34
N SER A 255 8.05 3.21 14.46
CA SER A 255 9.01 3.12 15.57
C SER A 255 8.49 2.14 16.62
N ILE A 256 9.30 1.15 16.99
CA ILE A 256 9.00 0.20 18.05
C ILE A 256 9.97 0.39 19.19
N GLU A 257 9.41 0.65 20.36
CA GLU A 257 10.13 0.91 21.60
C GLU A 257 9.54 0.09 22.72
N ASN A 258 10.40 -0.48 23.58
CA ASN A 258 9.92 -1.12 24.79
C ASN A 258 9.60 -0.05 25.84
N LYS A 259 8.33 0.37 25.88
CA LYS A 259 7.82 1.19 26.98
C LYS A 259 7.53 0.32 28.19
N SER A 260 8.59 -0.14 28.84
CA SER A 260 8.48 -0.78 30.16
C SER A 260 8.00 0.27 31.15
N LYS A 261 6.68 0.28 31.42
CA LYS A 261 6.10 0.99 32.56
C LYS A 261 6.40 0.21 33.85
N GLY A 262 7.65 -0.14 34.07
CA GLY A 262 8.08 -0.69 35.34
C GLY A 262 7.98 0.40 36.40
N THR A 263 6.87 0.45 37.13
CA THR A 263 6.84 1.20 38.40
C THR A 263 7.88 0.54 39.30
N LYS A 264 9.04 1.17 39.47
CA LYS A 264 10.01 0.75 40.48
C LYS A 264 9.35 1.02 41.83
N CYS A 265 8.73 0.00 42.42
CA CYS A 265 8.24 0.07 43.78
C CYS A 265 9.47 0.25 44.67
N VAL A 266 9.72 1.49 45.10
CA VAL A 266 10.74 1.79 46.10
C VAL A 266 10.06 1.62 47.46
N ASP A 267 10.55 0.65 48.24
CA ASP A 267 10.08 0.41 49.60
C ASP A 267 10.50 1.60 50.49
N PHE A 268 9.67 2.65 50.51
CA PHE A 268 9.79 3.72 51.50
C PHE A 268 9.06 3.31 52.79
N GLY A 269 9.68 2.42 53.53
CA GLY A 269 9.35 2.15 54.94
C GLY A 269 8.18 1.19 55.20
N THR A 270 8.01 0.89 56.49
CA THR A 270 6.97 0.00 57.02
C THR A 270 5.62 0.73 57.05
N GLY A 271 4.63 0.26 56.29
CA GLY A 271 3.29 0.84 56.26
C GLY A 271 2.19 -0.21 56.31
N THR A 272 1.01 0.16 56.85
CA THR A 272 -0.13 -0.72 57.11
C THR A 272 -0.97 -1.08 55.86
N GLY A 273 -0.33 -1.13 54.68
CA GLY A 273 -0.88 -1.86 53.53
C GLY A 273 -1.87 -1.13 52.63
N ARG A 274 -1.67 0.16 52.31
CA ARG A 274 -2.35 0.79 51.15
C ARG A 274 -1.42 1.72 50.37
N SER A 275 -0.87 1.18 49.28
CA SER A 275 -0.37 1.97 48.15
C SER A 275 -1.57 2.49 47.36
N SER A 276 -1.57 3.77 46.98
CA SER A 276 -2.57 4.34 46.05
C SER A 276 -2.38 3.88 44.60
N ASP A 277 -1.29 3.18 44.31
CA ASP A 277 -0.99 2.61 43.00
C ASP A 277 -1.22 1.10 43.01
N SER A 278 -2.19 0.64 42.22
CA SER A 278 -2.62 -0.77 42.11
C SER A 278 -1.54 -1.74 41.62
N LEU A 279 -0.39 -1.21 41.17
CA LEU A 279 0.73 -1.98 40.62
C LEU A 279 1.81 -2.33 41.67
N CYS A 280 1.77 -1.73 42.87
CA CYS A 280 2.70 -2.03 43.96
C CYS A 280 1.92 -2.49 45.20
N THR A 281 2.12 -3.74 45.62
CA THR A 281 1.52 -4.28 46.86
C THR A 281 2.60 -4.41 47.93
N LEU A 282 2.46 -3.68 49.04
CA LEU A 282 3.33 -3.84 50.20
C LEU A 282 3.02 -5.17 50.88
N VAL A 283 4.02 -6.05 51.01
CA VAL A 283 3.87 -7.33 51.73
C VAL A 283 4.14 -7.06 53.23
N PRO A 284 3.20 -7.36 54.14
CA PRO A 284 3.45 -7.27 55.57
C PRO A 284 4.54 -8.29 55.95
N GLN A 285 5.60 -7.86 56.64
CA GLN A 285 6.54 -8.80 57.25
C GLN A 285 5.80 -9.62 58.30
N GLY A 286 5.71 -10.94 58.07
CA GLY A 286 5.19 -11.89 59.03
C GLY A 286 5.98 -11.79 60.34
N THR A 287 5.24 -11.72 61.44
CA THR A 287 5.77 -11.88 62.79
C THR A 287 6.35 -13.29 62.91
N SER A 288 7.63 -13.36 63.26
CA SER A 288 8.30 -14.55 63.80
C SER A 288 7.58 -15.11 65.02
#